data_AF-A0A259PC52-F1
#
_entry.id   AF-A0A259PC52-F1
#
_cell.length_a   1.000
_cell.length_b   1.000
_cell.length_c   1.000
_cell.angle_alpha   90.00
_cell.angle_beta   90.00
_cell.angle_gamma   90.00
#
_symmetry.space_group_name_H-M   'P 1'
#
loop_
_entity.id
_entity.type
_entity.pdbx_description
1 polymer ?
#
loop_
_entity_poly.entity_id
_entity_poly.type
_entity_poly.pdbx_seq_one_letter_code
_entity_poly.pdbx_strand_id
1 'polypeptide(L)'
;MTQVSQLSRRQALKLFSGVPLLPLATLGGTVMLAGCGGSSTAATPAAAAAPTSASFTPMAAPTLADASAMATTSVASSLSVAYRDGSTQSYKLGYQPFFITGDQVPNLQGGTILAGGYFDINGKPIVDTSVPGQERQFFSDCPDGTCLLQPIAGADKAKLGVKGNPVFAVVQFEYATRDQALASQYGRLPSPIAVLTLDQDPATGKLSLAKYFNVPTQAAYGLWIT
;
A
#
# COMPACT_ATOMS: atom_id res chain seq x y z
N MET A 1 9.03 -38.02 9.74
CA MET A 1 8.59 -36.91 8.87
C MET A 1 8.85 -35.62 9.61
N THR A 2 9.91 -34.90 9.25
CA THR A 2 10.28 -33.61 9.86
C THR A 2 9.40 -32.52 9.26
N GLN A 3 8.46 -32.01 10.05
CA GLN A 3 7.59 -30.90 9.65
C GLN A 3 8.38 -29.60 9.83
N VAL A 4 8.79 -28.97 8.73
CA VAL A 4 9.43 -27.64 8.76
C VAL A 4 8.36 -26.61 9.06
N SER A 5 8.45 -25.96 10.22
CA SER A 5 7.56 -24.86 10.60
C SER A 5 7.80 -23.67 9.67
N GLN A 6 6.80 -23.35 8.84
CA GLN A 6 6.84 -22.20 7.96
C GLN A 6 6.84 -20.91 8.80
N LEU A 7 7.94 -20.17 8.73
CA LEU A 7 8.13 -18.86 9.37
C LEU A 7 7.19 -17.81 8.75
N SER A 8 6.57 -16.98 9.59
CA SER A 8 5.53 -16.05 9.15
C SER A 8 6.08 -14.75 8.56
N ARG A 9 5.51 -14.31 7.43
CA ARG A 9 5.81 -13.05 6.73
C ARG A 9 5.84 -11.81 7.66
N ARG A 10 5.02 -11.80 8.71
CA ARG A 10 4.97 -10.72 9.72
C ARG A 10 6.27 -10.51 10.47
N GLN A 11 7.01 -11.57 10.78
CA GLN A 11 8.27 -11.44 11.52
C GLN A 11 9.35 -10.78 10.66
N ALA A 12 9.34 -11.03 9.36
CA ALA A 12 10.18 -10.30 8.41
C ALA A 12 9.78 -8.82 8.28
N LEU A 13 8.47 -8.49 8.23
CA LEU A 13 8.00 -7.10 8.15
C LEU A 13 8.28 -6.26 9.41
N LYS A 14 8.31 -6.87 10.61
CA LYS A 14 8.69 -6.16 11.86
C LYS A 14 10.12 -5.61 11.80
N LEU A 15 11.00 -6.20 10.99
CA LEU A 15 12.36 -5.68 10.75
C LEU A 15 12.34 -4.39 9.90
N PHE A 16 11.29 -4.15 9.10
CA PHE A 16 11.18 -2.96 8.24
C PHE A 16 10.28 -1.87 8.82
N SER A 17 9.32 -2.21 9.68
CA SER A 17 8.42 -1.22 10.31
C SER A 17 8.95 -0.63 11.62
N GLY A 18 10.15 -1.04 12.07
CA GLY A 18 10.69 -0.71 13.39
C GLY A 18 12.14 -0.24 13.42
N VAL A 19 12.76 0.04 12.27
CA VAL A 19 14.13 0.54 12.21
C VAL A 19 14.11 2.02 11.86
N PRO A 20 14.10 2.94 12.85
CA PRO A 20 14.75 4.21 12.63
C PRO A 20 16.21 3.90 12.30
N LEU A 21 16.69 4.41 11.16
CA LEU A 21 18.10 4.37 10.81
C LEU A 21 18.90 4.98 11.97
N LEU A 22 19.87 4.19 12.49
CA LEU A 22 21.02 4.57 13.35
C LEU A 22 20.82 4.56 14.90
N PRO A 23 21.92 4.30 15.67
CA PRO A 23 22.00 3.14 16.55
C PRO A 23 22.23 3.47 18.04
N LEU A 24 22.30 2.41 18.85
CA LEU A 24 22.64 2.29 20.28
C LEU A 24 21.48 2.26 21.28
N ALA A 25 21.47 1.14 22.03
CA ALA A 25 20.94 0.92 23.37
C ALA A 25 19.42 1.21 23.55
N THR A 26 18.61 0.20 23.83
CA THR A 26 18.55 -0.35 25.18
C THR A 26 17.84 -1.70 25.20
N LEU A 27 18.38 -2.58 26.05
CA LEU A 27 17.82 -3.85 26.50
C LEU A 27 16.44 -3.63 27.14
N GLY A 28 15.47 -4.50 26.86
CA GLY A 28 14.20 -4.49 27.58
C GLY A 28 13.21 -5.52 27.04
N GLY A 29 13.18 -6.71 27.65
CA GLY A 29 12.34 -7.83 27.22
C GLY A 29 10.85 -7.62 27.43
N THR A 30 10.07 -8.42 26.71
CA THR A 30 8.71 -8.78 27.12
C THR A 30 8.57 -10.28 27.04
N VAL A 31 8.73 -10.89 28.21
CA VAL A 31 8.31 -12.26 28.53
C VAL A 31 6.79 -12.30 28.41
N MET A 32 6.27 -13.16 27.54
CA MET A 32 4.83 -13.43 27.50
C MET A 32 4.44 -14.27 28.71
N LEU A 33 3.41 -13.80 29.42
CA LEU A 33 2.82 -14.36 30.62
C LEU A 33 2.33 -15.80 30.36
N ALA A 34 2.94 -16.78 31.03
CA ALA A 34 2.48 -18.16 31.05
C ALA A 34 1.29 -18.31 32.03
N GLY A 35 0.11 -18.57 31.49
CA GLY A 35 -1.04 -19.05 32.25
C GLY A 35 -1.03 -20.58 32.29
N CYS A 36 -0.83 -21.14 33.49
CA CYS A 36 -0.90 -22.58 33.76
C CYS A 36 -2.36 -23.07 33.76
N GLY A 37 -2.62 -24.22 33.14
CA GLY A 37 -3.81 -25.03 33.42
C GLY A 37 -4.37 -25.79 32.23
N GLY A 38 -3.99 -27.06 32.06
CA GLY A 38 -4.67 -28.00 31.16
C GLY A 38 -3.75 -29.03 30.52
N SER A 39 -3.82 -30.26 31.02
CA SER A 39 -3.06 -31.43 30.57
C SER A 39 -3.48 -31.86 29.16
N SER A 40 -2.85 -31.28 28.15
CA SER A 40 -2.74 -31.83 26.80
C SER A 40 -1.53 -31.18 26.14
N THR A 41 -0.53 -31.97 25.78
CA THR A 41 0.68 -31.53 25.07
C THR A 41 0.33 -31.03 23.67
N ALA A 42 -0.25 -29.84 23.59
CA ALA A 42 -0.20 -29.04 22.38
C ALA A 42 1.24 -28.52 22.28
N ALA A 43 1.96 -28.96 21.26
CA ALA A 43 3.31 -28.48 20.99
C ALA A 43 3.27 -26.94 20.91
N THR A 44 3.92 -26.28 21.87
CA THR A 44 4.24 -24.86 21.77
C THR A 44 4.98 -24.68 20.44
N PRO A 45 4.50 -23.85 19.50
CA PRO A 45 5.22 -23.59 18.27
C PRO A 45 6.64 -23.17 18.65
N ALA A 46 7.64 -23.87 18.13
CA ALA A 46 9.03 -23.49 18.34
C ALA A 46 9.17 -22.00 18.02
N ALA A 47 9.69 -21.23 18.98
CA ALA A 47 9.89 -19.81 18.80
C ALA A 47 10.74 -19.63 17.54
N ALA A 48 10.16 -18.98 16.52
CA ALA A 48 10.84 -18.66 15.29
C ALA A 48 12.21 -18.05 15.60
N ALA A 49 13.28 -18.61 15.03
CA ALA A 49 14.61 -18.07 15.20
C ALA A 49 14.61 -16.58 14.84
N ALA A 50 15.29 -15.75 15.63
CA ALA A 50 15.31 -14.32 15.39
C ALA A 50 16.07 -14.04 14.07
N PRO A 51 15.55 -13.17 13.18
CA PRO A 51 16.29 -12.76 11.99
C PRO A 51 17.58 -12.04 12.39
N THR A 52 18.66 -12.31 11.66
CA THR A 52 19.99 -11.72 11.88
C THR A 52 20.36 -10.71 10.80
N SER A 53 19.96 -10.98 9.56
CA SER A 53 20.19 -10.08 8.43
C SER A 53 19.13 -10.26 7.35
N ALA A 54 18.99 -9.25 6.51
CA ALA A 54 18.15 -9.25 5.34
C ALA A 54 18.96 -8.74 4.14
N SER A 55 18.89 -9.44 3.00
CA SER A 55 19.54 -9.04 1.77
C SER A 55 18.56 -9.06 0.60
N PHE A 56 18.70 -8.08 -0.28
CA PHE A 56 17.91 -7.99 -1.51
C PHE A 56 18.63 -8.74 -2.63
N THR A 57 17.89 -9.59 -3.33
CA THR A 57 18.34 -10.22 -4.57
C THR A 57 17.67 -9.49 -5.74
N PRO A 58 18.45 -8.75 -6.55
CA PRO A 58 17.91 -8.02 -7.69
C PRO A 58 17.42 -8.97 -8.79
N MET A 59 16.67 -8.41 -9.73
CA MET A 59 16.38 -9.05 -11.02
C MET A 59 17.13 -8.31 -12.14
N ALA A 60 17.38 -8.99 -13.25
CA ALA A 60 17.83 -8.33 -14.46
C ALA A 60 16.71 -7.45 -15.03
N ALA A 61 17.08 -6.31 -15.63
CA ALA A 61 16.12 -5.51 -16.39
C ALA A 61 15.61 -6.32 -17.59
N PRO A 62 14.28 -6.32 -17.87
CA PRO A 62 13.75 -6.90 -19.10
C PRO A 62 14.41 -6.27 -20.34
N THR A 63 14.55 -7.07 -21.40
CA THR A 63 15.09 -6.62 -22.70
C THR A 63 14.10 -6.91 -23.81
N LEU A 64 14.38 -6.46 -25.03
CA LEU A 64 13.53 -6.75 -26.20
C LEU A 64 13.40 -8.25 -26.51
N ALA A 65 14.22 -9.12 -25.90
CA ALA A 65 14.04 -10.57 -25.96
C ALA A 65 12.75 -11.03 -25.24
N ASP A 66 12.23 -10.22 -24.32
CA ASP A 66 10.92 -10.38 -23.67
C ASP A 66 10.20 -9.02 -23.62
N ALA A 67 9.70 -8.59 -24.78
CA ALA A 67 8.97 -7.34 -24.91
C ALA A 67 7.70 -7.28 -24.04
N SER A 68 7.13 -8.43 -23.66
CA SER A 68 5.94 -8.50 -22.81
C SER A 68 6.25 -8.08 -21.38
N ALA A 69 7.39 -8.52 -20.83
CA ALA A 69 7.87 -8.13 -19.53
C ALA A 69 8.28 -6.65 -19.47
N MET A 70 8.74 -6.07 -20.60
CA MET A 70 9.00 -4.62 -20.70
C MET A 70 7.72 -3.76 -20.67
N ALA A 71 6.61 -4.29 -21.19
CA ALA A 71 5.36 -3.55 -21.32
C ALA A 71 4.48 -3.61 -20.05
N THR A 72 4.89 -4.34 -19.02
CA THR A 72 4.10 -4.58 -17.80
C THR A 72 4.95 -4.45 -16.55
N THR A 73 4.31 -4.31 -15.39
CA THR A 73 5.02 -4.31 -14.11
C THR A 73 5.54 -5.72 -13.78
N SER A 74 6.84 -5.93 -14.04
CA SER A 74 7.51 -7.22 -13.79
C SER A 74 8.28 -7.20 -12.48
N VAL A 75 8.12 -8.26 -11.67
CA VAL A 75 8.88 -8.46 -10.42
C VAL A 75 9.40 -9.89 -10.34
N ALA A 76 10.72 -10.05 -10.36
CA ALA A 76 11.42 -11.32 -10.16
C ALA A 76 12.46 -11.24 -9.03
N SER A 77 12.59 -10.09 -8.37
CA SER A 77 13.47 -9.89 -7.23
C SER A 77 12.97 -10.63 -5.99
N SER A 78 13.87 -10.86 -5.03
CA SER A 78 13.52 -11.52 -3.77
C SER A 78 14.22 -10.86 -2.58
N LEU A 79 13.67 -11.09 -1.39
CA LEU A 79 14.26 -10.76 -0.11
C LEU A 79 14.72 -12.05 0.55
N SER A 80 16.00 -12.16 0.88
CA SER A 80 16.55 -13.26 1.66
C SER A 80 16.74 -12.83 3.10
N VAL A 81 16.19 -13.59 4.05
CA VAL A 81 16.33 -13.35 5.49
C VAL A 81 17.11 -14.50 6.10
N ALA A 82 18.24 -14.18 6.74
CA ALA A 82 19.00 -15.13 7.54
C ALA A 82 18.56 -15.10 8.99
N TYR A 83 18.61 -16.24 9.66
CA TYR A 83 18.16 -16.41 11.04
C TYR A 83 19.28 -16.91 11.96
N ARG A 84 19.10 -16.72 13.28
CA ARG A 84 20.11 -17.10 14.29
C ARG A 84 20.42 -18.59 14.34
N ASP A 85 19.50 -19.44 13.91
CA ASP A 85 19.70 -20.89 13.83
C ASP A 85 20.48 -21.33 12.58
N GLY A 86 20.93 -20.37 11.76
CA GLY A 86 21.65 -20.62 10.51
C GLY A 86 20.74 -20.87 9.31
N SER A 87 19.42 -20.94 9.51
CA SER A 87 18.48 -21.08 8.40
C SER A 87 18.38 -19.78 7.58
N THR A 88 18.02 -19.94 6.31
CA THR A 88 17.73 -18.83 5.40
C THR A 88 16.36 -19.04 4.77
N GLN A 89 15.57 -17.98 4.68
CA GLN A 89 14.30 -17.99 3.96
C GLN A 89 14.31 -16.91 2.88
N SER A 90 13.99 -17.33 1.65
CA SER A 90 13.79 -16.41 0.53
C SER A 90 12.30 -16.12 0.33
N TYR A 91 11.97 -14.84 0.19
CA TYR A 91 10.64 -14.32 -0.10
C TYR A 91 10.68 -13.68 -1.48
N LYS A 92 9.94 -14.25 -2.44
CA LYS A 92 9.72 -13.56 -3.72
C LYS A 92 8.99 -12.25 -3.47
N LEU A 93 9.51 -11.17 -4.03
CA LEU A 93 8.81 -9.89 -4.02
C LEU A 93 7.71 -9.90 -5.08
N GLY A 94 6.76 -8.99 -4.93
CA GLY A 94 5.66 -8.84 -5.87
C GLY A 94 5.11 -7.43 -5.82
N TYR A 95 4.49 -7.04 -6.92
CA TYR A 95 3.75 -5.80 -7.03
C TYR A 95 2.26 -6.09 -6.84
N GLN A 96 1.60 -5.33 -5.97
CA GLN A 96 0.16 -5.42 -5.75
C GLN A 96 -0.39 -3.99 -5.63
N PRO A 97 -1.14 -3.50 -6.63
CA PRO A 97 -1.77 -2.20 -6.52
C PRO A 97 -2.89 -2.23 -5.47
N PHE A 98 -3.11 -1.10 -4.79
CA PHE A 98 -4.35 -0.86 -4.05
C PHE A 98 -5.51 -0.56 -5.00
N PHE A 99 -5.21 0.12 -6.09
CA PHE A 99 -6.08 0.44 -7.23
C PHE A 99 -5.19 0.88 -8.41
N ILE A 100 -5.75 0.94 -9.60
CA ILE A 100 -5.22 1.67 -10.75
C ILE A 100 -6.04 2.95 -10.90
N THR A 101 -5.43 4.07 -11.30
CA THR A 101 -6.21 5.30 -11.54
C THR A 101 -7.22 5.09 -12.66
N GLY A 102 -8.42 5.65 -12.49
CA GLY A 102 -9.56 5.34 -13.34
C GLY A 102 -10.40 4.15 -12.88
N ASP A 103 -9.97 3.38 -11.88
CA ASP A 103 -10.81 2.36 -11.25
C ASP A 103 -11.93 3.00 -10.41
N GLN A 104 -13.10 2.34 -10.37
CA GLN A 104 -14.13 2.63 -9.38
C GLN A 104 -13.78 1.94 -8.06
N VAL A 105 -13.51 2.71 -7.02
CA VAL A 105 -13.10 2.22 -5.70
C VAL A 105 -14.14 2.57 -4.62
N PRO A 106 -14.23 1.81 -3.51
CA PRO A 106 -15.19 2.10 -2.45
C PRO A 106 -14.98 3.51 -1.86
N ASN A 107 -16.01 4.35 -1.90
CA ASN A 107 -15.96 5.69 -1.34
C ASN A 107 -16.21 5.65 0.19
N LEU A 108 -15.46 6.43 0.96
CA LEU A 108 -15.68 6.64 2.38
C LEU A 108 -17.09 7.21 2.66
N GLN A 109 -17.60 8.05 1.76
CA GLN A 109 -18.94 8.66 1.87
C GLN A 109 -20.08 7.75 1.39
N GLY A 110 -19.76 6.51 0.98
CA GLY A 110 -20.73 5.56 0.43
C GLY A 110 -20.69 5.47 -1.10
N GLY A 111 -21.08 4.32 -1.66
CA GLY A 111 -20.96 4.03 -3.09
C GLY A 111 -19.51 3.84 -3.54
N THR A 112 -19.24 4.19 -4.80
CA THR A 112 -17.89 4.19 -5.39
C THR A 112 -17.46 5.59 -5.81
N ILE A 113 -16.16 5.76 -6.04
CA ILE A 113 -15.54 6.98 -6.55
C ILE A 113 -14.43 6.60 -7.52
N LEU A 114 -14.17 7.44 -8.52
CA LEU A 114 -13.11 7.25 -9.49
C LEU A 114 -11.74 7.55 -8.85
N ALA A 115 -10.85 6.56 -8.78
CA ALA A 115 -9.52 6.74 -8.21
C ALA A 115 -8.69 7.71 -9.06
N GLY A 116 -8.17 8.76 -8.42
CA GLY A 116 -7.44 9.84 -9.08
C GLY A 116 -8.33 10.77 -9.92
N GLY A 117 -9.65 10.71 -9.74
CA GLY A 117 -10.61 11.53 -10.46
C GLY A 117 -10.46 13.02 -10.14
N TYR A 118 -10.65 13.87 -11.15
CA TYR A 118 -10.64 15.32 -11.00
C TYR A 118 -12.01 15.85 -10.62
N PHE A 119 -12.03 16.82 -9.71
CA PHE A 119 -13.23 17.49 -9.23
C PHE A 119 -13.06 19.01 -9.32
N ASP A 120 -14.14 19.72 -9.63
CA ASP A 120 -14.19 21.17 -9.59
C ASP A 120 -14.24 21.70 -8.14
N ILE A 121 -14.23 23.03 -8.00
CA ILE A 121 -14.24 23.69 -6.69
C ILE A 121 -15.51 23.41 -5.86
N ASN A 122 -16.58 22.91 -6.50
CA ASN A 122 -17.83 22.53 -5.84
C ASN A 122 -17.90 21.02 -5.58
N GLY A 123 -16.81 20.28 -5.82
CA GLY A 123 -16.75 18.83 -5.65
C GLY A 123 -17.48 18.04 -6.74
N LYS A 124 -17.77 18.63 -7.91
CA LYS A 124 -18.37 17.93 -9.05
C LYS A 124 -17.28 17.35 -9.95
N PRO A 125 -17.47 16.14 -10.52
CA PRO A 125 -16.53 15.58 -11.50
C PRO A 125 -16.24 16.53 -12.66
N ILE A 126 -14.96 16.73 -12.99
CA ILE A 126 -14.56 17.40 -14.24
C ILE A 126 -14.63 16.38 -15.37
N VAL A 127 -15.48 16.63 -16.35
CA VAL A 127 -15.74 15.72 -17.48
C VAL A 127 -14.90 16.09 -18.69
N ASP A 128 -14.17 15.13 -19.22
CA ASP A 128 -13.53 15.18 -20.52
C ASP A 128 -14.60 15.05 -21.61
N THR A 129 -14.77 16.11 -22.39
CA THR A 129 -15.71 16.22 -23.52
C THR A 129 -14.98 16.35 -24.86
N SER A 130 -13.67 16.11 -24.89
CA SER A 130 -12.81 16.31 -26.07
C SER A 130 -13.15 15.36 -27.23
N VAL A 131 -13.76 14.21 -26.94
CA VAL A 131 -14.24 13.25 -27.95
C VAL A 131 -15.76 13.08 -27.80
N PRO A 132 -16.55 13.57 -28.78
CA PRO A 132 -18.02 13.45 -28.73
C PRO A 132 -18.49 12.00 -28.59
N GLY A 133 -19.40 11.74 -27.66
CA GLY A 133 -19.97 10.41 -27.40
C GLY A 133 -19.07 9.48 -26.59
N GLN A 134 -17.93 9.96 -26.08
CA GLN A 134 -17.02 9.24 -25.19
C GLN A 134 -16.74 10.02 -23.91
N GLU A 135 -17.72 10.81 -23.45
CA GLU A 135 -17.56 11.66 -22.28
C GLU A 135 -17.25 10.82 -21.03
N ARG A 136 -16.18 11.17 -20.31
CA ARG A 136 -15.81 10.52 -19.05
C ARG A 136 -15.21 11.52 -18.08
N GLN A 137 -15.25 11.24 -16.79
CA GLN A 137 -14.52 12.04 -15.82
C GLN A 137 -13.00 11.93 -16.11
N PHE A 138 -12.30 13.06 -16.04
CA PHE A 138 -10.84 13.07 -16.03
C PHE A 138 -10.32 12.31 -14.81
N PHE A 139 -9.24 11.56 -14.98
CA PHE A 139 -8.47 11.00 -13.87
C PHE A 139 -6.98 11.12 -14.16
N SER A 140 -6.17 11.21 -13.10
CA SER A 140 -4.73 11.41 -13.21
C SER A 140 -4.02 10.13 -13.66
N ASP A 141 -3.04 10.27 -14.53
CA ASP A 141 -2.06 9.24 -14.88
C ASP A 141 -0.74 9.42 -14.10
N CYS A 142 -0.71 10.34 -13.13
CA CYS A 142 0.48 10.73 -12.38
C CYS A 142 0.21 10.75 -10.85
N PRO A 143 0.04 9.59 -10.20
CA PRO A 143 0.17 9.50 -8.75
C PRO A 143 1.62 9.84 -8.35
N ASP A 144 1.77 10.71 -7.35
CA ASP A 144 3.09 11.22 -6.93
C ASP A 144 3.24 11.11 -5.40
N GLY A 145 3.45 12.23 -4.70
CA GLY A 145 3.73 12.30 -3.28
C GLY A 145 2.78 11.43 -2.45
N THR A 146 3.35 10.45 -1.74
CA THR A 146 2.59 9.50 -0.93
C THR A 146 3.18 9.39 0.47
N CYS A 147 2.33 9.50 1.50
CA CYS A 147 2.70 9.34 2.89
C CYS A 147 1.80 8.31 3.57
N LEU A 148 2.40 7.32 4.23
CA LEU A 148 1.69 6.36 5.07
C LEU A 148 1.65 6.88 6.52
N LEU A 149 0.45 7.07 7.04
CA LEU A 149 0.24 7.51 8.41
C LEU A 149 0.15 6.31 9.35
N GLN A 150 0.71 6.48 10.55
CA GLN A 150 0.57 5.50 11.62
C GLN A 150 -0.92 5.26 11.96
N PRO A 151 -1.27 4.07 12.50
CA PRO A 151 -2.62 3.82 12.98
C PRO A 151 -3.09 4.92 13.94
N ILE A 152 -4.23 5.54 13.63
CA ILE A 152 -4.80 6.60 14.45
C ILE A 152 -5.55 5.97 15.63
N ALA A 153 -5.20 6.37 16.85
CA ALA A 153 -5.86 5.89 18.07
C ALA A 153 -7.37 6.23 18.04
N GLY A 154 -8.21 5.27 18.40
CA GLY A 154 -9.67 5.46 18.44
C GLY A 154 -10.38 5.40 17.08
N ALA A 155 -9.69 5.04 15.99
CA ALA A 155 -10.33 4.84 14.69
C ALA A 155 -11.41 3.74 14.76
N ASP A 156 -12.62 4.08 14.34
CA ASP A 156 -13.76 3.16 14.31
C ASP A 156 -13.66 2.21 13.11
N LYS A 157 -13.13 1.01 13.38
CA LYS A 157 -12.91 -0.02 12.37
C LYS A 157 -14.17 -0.37 11.58
N ALA A 158 -15.33 -0.43 12.25
CA ALA A 158 -16.58 -0.81 11.63
C ALA A 158 -17.03 0.25 10.62
N LYS A 159 -16.98 1.54 10.99
CA LYS A 159 -17.30 2.65 10.07
C LYS A 159 -16.33 2.73 8.88
N LEU A 160 -15.08 2.35 9.11
CA LEU A 160 -14.04 2.33 8.09
C LEU A 160 -14.08 1.08 7.20
N GLY A 161 -14.91 0.08 7.51
CA GLY A 161 -14.97 -1.19 6.78
C GLY A 161 -13.68 -2.03 6.92
N VAL A 162 -12.96 -1.86 8.01
CA VAL A 162 -11.68 -2.51 8.31
C VAL A 162 -11.88 -3.66 9.29
N LYS A 163 -11.25 -4.80 9.06
CA LYS A 163 -11.26 -5.97 9.97
C LYS A 163 -10.00 -6.03 10.83
N GLY A 164 -8.85 -5.70 10.24
CA GLY A 164 -7.55 -5.70 10.88
C GLY A 164 -7.20 -4.38 11.58
N ASN A 165 -6.00 -3.86 11.33
CA ASN A 165 -5.58 -2.56 11.84
C ASN A 165 -5.83 -1.48 10.77
N PRO A 166 -6.54 -0.39 11.10
CA PRO A 166 -6.71 0.71 10.16
C PRO A 166 -5.38 1.45 9.98
N VAL A 167 -4.97 1.62 8.73
CA VAL A 167 -3.81 2.40 8.30
C VAL A 167 -4.28 3.40 7.26
N PHE A 168 -3.71 4.60 7.21
CA PHE A 168 -4.10 5.62 6.25
C PHE A 168 -2.93 5.97 5.33
N ALA A 169 -3.22 6.26 4.06
CA ALA A 169 -2.24 6.82 3.15
C ALA A 169 -2.80 8.10 2.53
N VAL A 170 -2.00 9.17 2.48
CA VAL A 170 -2.31 10.37 1.71
C VAL A 170 -1.56 10.27 0.41
N VAL A 171 -2.27 10.40 -0.71
CA VAL A 171 -1.73 10.29 -2.07
C VAL A 171 -2.07 11.56 -2.83
N GLN A 172 -1.06 12.22 -3.37
CA GLN A 172 -1.22 13.32 -4.33
C GLN A 172 -1.26 12.77 -5.75
N PHE A 173 -2.04 13.42 -6.60
CA PHE A 173 -2.08 13.20 -8.03
C PHE A 173 -1.65 14.49 -8.74
N GLU A 174 -0.51 14.47 -9.41
CA GLU A 174 0.16 15.68 -9.89
C GLU A 174 -0.58 16.28 -11.09
N TYR A 175 -0.72 15.53 -12.17
CA TYR A 175 -1.36 15.97 -13.41
C TYR A 175 -2.03 14.83 -14.19
N ALA A 176 -2.73 15.21 -15.26
CA ALA A 176 -3.11 14.31 -16.33
C ALA A 176 -2.35 14.74 -17.58
N THR A 177 -1.69 13.82 -18.26
CA THR A 177 -0.86 14.16 -19.43
C THR A 177 -1.72 14.77 -20.55
N ARG A 178 -2.87 14.14 -20.82
CA ARG A 178 -3.70 14.44 -21.99
C ARG A 178 -5.18 14.17 -21.76
N ASP A 179 -6.01 14.79 -22.58
CA ASP A 179 -7.40 14.41 -22.78
C ASP A 179 -7.54 13.25 -23.77
N GLN A 180 -8.77 12.78 -23.97
CA GLN A 180 -9.10 11.71 -24.91
C GLN A 180 -8.79 12.05 -26.37
N ALA A 181 -8.79 13.34 -26.74
CA ALA A 181 -8.34 13.82 -28.06
C ALA A 181 -6.81 13.98 -28.16
N LEU A 182 -6.07 13.54 -27.12
CA LEU A 182 -4.61 13.60 -27.01
C LEU A 182 -4.05 15.02 -26.90
N ALA A 183 -4.89 16.03 -26.63
CA ALA A 183 -4.43 17.38 -26.33
C ALA A 183 -3.88 17.44 -24.90
N SER A 184 -2.81 18.23 -24.73
CA SER A 184 -2.15 18.38 -23.43
C SER A 184 -3.09 18.93 -22.36
N GLN A 185 -3.04 18.32 -21.18
CA GLN A 185 -3.75 18.76 -19.98
C GLN A 185 -2.80 19.16 -18.83
N TYR A 186 -1.49 19.22 -19.11
CA TYR A 186 -0.50 19.69 -18.16
C TYR A 186 -0.80 21.14 -17.74
N GLY A 187 -0.96 21.37 -16.44
CA GLY A 187 -1.29 22.69 -15.87
C GLY A 187 -2.73 23.16 -16.10
N ARG A 188 -3.61 22.31 -16.64
CA ARG A 188 -5.01 22.68 -16.98
C ARG A 188 -6.05 22.13 -16.00
N LEU A 189 -5.65 21.21 -15.15
CA LEU A 189 -6.49 20.55 -14.17
C LEU A 189 -5.91 20.76 -12.75
N PRO A 190 -6.76 20.83 -11.71
CA PRO A 190 -6.29 20.97 -10.33
C PRO A 190 -5.61 19.68 -9.87
N SER A 191 -4.57 19.73 -9.03
CA SER A 191 -3.88 18.55 -8.47
C SER A 191 -4.68 17.95 -7.28
N PRO A 192 -5.37 16.81 -7.44
CA PRO A 192 -6.18 16.22 -6.38
C PRO A 192 -5.33 15.54 -5.29
N ILE A 193 -5.90 15.42 -4.10
CA ILE A 193 -5.34 14.62 -3.00
C ILE A 193 -6.41 13.63 -2.54
N ALA A 194 -6.00 12.39 -2.28
CA ALA A 194 -6.86 11.39 -1.67
C ALA A 194 -6.30 10.85 -0.36
N VAL A 195 -7.21 10.50 0.54
CA VAL A 195 -6.92 9.68 1.71
C VAL A 195 -7.43 8.28 1.46
N LEU A 196 -6.52 7.31 1.49
CA LEU A 196 -6.83 5.89 1.46
C LEU A 196 -7.00 5.39 2.90
N THR A 197 -8.07 4.65 3.15
CA THR A 197 -8.17 3.78 4.33
C THR A 197 -7.76 2.38 3.91
N LEU A 198 -6.75 1.83 4.59
CA LEU A 198 -6.20 0.51 4.34
C LEU A 198 -6.50 -0.41 5.53
N ASP A 199 -6.91 -1.64 5.23
CA ASP A 199 -7.02 -2.72 6.19
C ASP A 199 -5.69 -3.49 6.23
N GLN A 200 -4.98 -3.40 7.35
CA GLN A 200 -3.78 -4.19 7.60
C GLN A 200 -4.13 -5.50 8.32
N ASP A 201 -3.82 -6.62 7.68
CA ASP A 201 -3.92 -7.95 8.27
C ASP A 201 -3.01 -8.08 9.53
N PRO A 202 -3.56 -8.35 10.73
CA PRO A 202 -2.82 -8.50 11.98
C PRO A 202 -2.08 -9.84 12.15
N ALA A 203 -2.13 -10.75 11.17
CA ALA A 203 -1.29 -11.95 11.06
C ALA A 203 -0.21 -11.85 9.98
N THR A 204 -0.46 -11.17 8.85
CA THR A 204 0.52 -11.10 7.73
C THR A 204 1.15 -9.72 7.47
N GLY A 205 0.48 -8.63 7.88
CA GLY A 205 0.90 -7.27 7.59
C GLY A 205 0.47 -6.78 6.19
N LYS A 206 -0.21 -7.62 5.41
CA LYS A 206 -0.77 -7.26 4.11
C LYS A 206 -1.74 -6.08 4.27
N LEU A 207 -1.57 -5.07 3.43
CA LEU A 207 -2.49 -3.94 3.29
C LEU A 207 -3.48 -4.21 2.16
N SER A 208 -4.73 -3.78 2.33
CA SER A 208 -5.76 -3.83 1.28
C SER A 208 -6.61 -2.57 1.36
N LEU A 209 -7.03 -2.04 0.21
CA LEU A 209 -7.88 -0.86 0.16
C LEU A 209 -9.25 -1.17 0.78
N ALA A 210 -9.63 -0.40 1.80
CA ALA A 210 -10.96 -0.47 2.40
C ALA A 210 -11.84 0.67 1.89
N LYS A 211 -11.32 1.91 1.89
CA LYS A 211 -12.04 3.12 1.46
C LYS A 211 -11.11 4.12 0.79
N TYR A 212 -11.69 4.95 -0.07
CA TYR A 212 -11.08 6.10 -0.72
C TYR A 212 -11.86 7.36 -0.36
N PHE A 213 -11.16 8.45 -0.10
CA PHE A 213 -11.76 9.76 0.15
C PHE A 213 -11.01 10.83 -0.65
N ASN A 214 -11.71 11.51 -1.55
CA ASN A 214 -11.18 12.69 -2.23
C ASN A 214 -11.21 13.89 -1.27
N VAL A 215 -10.06 14.50 -1.02
CA VAL A 215 -9.95 15.65 -0.12
C VAL A 215 -10.50 16.90 -0.82
N PRO A 216 -11.53 17.57 -0.28
CA PRO A 216 -12.01 18.82 -0.84
C PRO A 216 -10.97 19.93 -0.69
N THR A 217 -10.59 20.56 -1.79
CA THR A 217 -9.59 21.64 -1.82
C THR A 217 -10.20 23.04 -1.97
N GLN A 218 -11.54 23.14 -1.85
CA GLN A 218 -12.28 24.40 -2.00
C GLN A 218 -11.75 25.53 -1.11
N ALA A 219 -11.45 25.24 0.16
CA ALA A 219 -10.93 26.23 1.10
C ALA A 219 -9.54 26.79 0.71
N ALA A 220 -8.80 26.07 -0.13
CA ALA A 220 -7.52 26.48 -0.68
C ALA A 220 -7.61 26.99 -2.13
N TYR A 221 -8.82 27.14 -2.69
CA TYR A 221 -9.07 27.51 -4.09
C TYR A 221 -8.47 26.53 -5.11
N GLY A 222 -8.41 25.25 -4.74
CA GLY A 222 -7.75 24.21 -5.52
C GLY A 222 -6.24 24.16 -5.27
N LEU A 223 -5.64 23.02 -5.62
CA LEU A 223 -4.19 22.86 -5.70
C LEU A 223 -3.80 22.78 -7.16
N TRP A 224 -2.64 23.31 -7.52
CA TRP A 224 -2.22 23.44 -8.91
C TRP A 224 -0.72 23.16 -9.02
N ILE A 225 -0.32 22.61 -10.16
CA ILE A 225 1.09 22.46 -10.50
C ILE A 225 1.63 23.79 -11.03
N THR A 226 2.92 24.05 -10.82
CA THR A 226 3.61 25.28 -11.24
C THR A 226 4.25 25.16 -12.62
#